data_AF-A0AAX0TR49-F1
#
_entry.id   AF-A0AAX0TR49-F1
#
_cell.length_a   1.000
_cell.length_b   1.000
_cell.length_c   1.000
_cell.angle_alpha   90.00
_cell.angle_beta   90.00
_cell.angle_gamma   90.00
#
_symmetry.space_group_name_H-M   'P 1'
#
loop_
_entity.id
_entity.type
_entity.pdbx_description
1 polymer ?
#
loop_
_entity_poly.entity_id
_entity_poly.type
_entity_poly.pdbx_seq_one_letter_code
_entity_poly.pdbx_strand_id
1 'polypeptide(L)' 'MQQSHAKEACKSFGIDALNSITTNRNVYDDADENGLSVFEVNSDPKAKAEIESIAREFLGV' A
#
# COMPACT_ATOMS: atom_id res chain seq x y z
N MET A 1 13.20 7.64 4.27
CA MET A 1 13.10 9.11 4.25
C MET A 1 12.47 9.69 2.97
N GLN A 2 12.00 8.91 1.99
CA GLN A 2 11.45 9.48 0.74
C GLN A 2 9.93 9.74 0.76
N GLN A 3 9.17 9.03 1.62
CA GLN A 3 7.71 9.15 1.73
C GLN A 3 7.23 10.46 2.39
N SER A 4 8.08 11.12 3.19
CA SER A 4 7.69 12.33 3.95
C SER A 4 7.43 13.52 3.04
N HIS A 5 8.31 13.76 2.05
CA HIS A 5 8.15 14.90 1.14
C HIS A 5 6.90 14.81 0.26
N ALA A 6 6.54 13.60 -0.19
CA ALA A 6 5.31 13.39 -0.95
C ALA A 6 4.06 13.70 -0.11
N LYS A 7 4.03 13.29 1.16
CA LYS A 7 2.93 13.58 2.07
C LYS A 7 2.85 15.07 2.43
N GLU A 8 3.99 15.72 2.65
CA GLU A 8 4.04 17.18 2.86
C GLU A 8 3.54 17.95 1.62
N ALA A 9 3.86 17.47 0.43
CA ALA A 9 3.33 18.03 -0.81
C ALA A 9 1.80 17.86 -0.90
N CYS A 10 1.24 16.66 -0.64
CA CYS A 10 -0.23 16.49 -0.61
C CYS A 10 -0.90 17.47 0.36
N LYS A 11 -0.31 17.64 1.55
CA LYS A 11 -0.81 18.57 2.56
C LYS A 11 -0.80 20.04 2.08
N SER A 12 0.18 20.46 1.27
CA SER A 12 0.20 21.82 0.72
C SER A 12 -0.95 22.10 -0.26
N PHE A 13 -1.54 21.05 -0.84
CA PHE A 13 -2.75 21.12 -1.67
C PHE A 13 -4.04 20.83 -0.89
N GLY A 14 -3.98 20.69 0.45
CA GLY A 14 -5.15 20.36 1.27
C GLY A 14 -5.64 18.92 1.08
N ILE A 15 -4.78 18.02 0.62
CA ILE A 15 -5.09 16.60 0.44
C ILE A 15 -4.45 15.81 1.58
N ASP A 16 -5.28 15.11 2.35
CA ASP A 16 -4.80 14.20 3.38
C ASP A 16 -4.47 12.84 2.75
N ALA A 17 -3.18 12.50 2.77
CA ALA A 17 -2.71 11.18 2.33
C ALA A 17 -2.79 10.16 3.47
N LEU A 18 -3.06 8.91 3.12
CA LEU A 18 -2.99 7.80 4.07
C LEU A 18 -1.59 7.65 4.68
N ASN A 19 -1.56 7.22 5.93
CA ASN A 19 -0.35 6.88 6.66
C ASN A 19 0.24 5.57 6.13
N SER A 20 -0.61 4.58 5.91
CA SER A 20 -0.30 3.29 5.35
C SER A 20 0.00 3.38 3.85
N ILE A 21 0.99 2.60 3.44
CA ILE A 21 1.63 2.67 2.13
C ILE A 21 2.00 1.25 1.71
N THR A 22 2.07 1.03 0.41
CA THR A 22 2.79 -0.13 -0.13
C THR A 22 4.27 0.19 -0.22
N THR A 23 5.10 -0.83 -0.13
CA THR A 23 6.51 -0.74 -0.50
C THR A 23 6.77 -1.50 -1.79
N ASN A 24 7.89 -1.22 -2.46
CA ASN A 24 8.22 -1.94 -3.68
C ASN A 24 8.53 -3.41 -3.36
N ARG A 25 7.74 -4.33 -3.92
CA ARG A 25 7.80 -5.78 -3.70
C ARG A 25 7.42 -6.51 -4.99
N ASN A 26 8.19 -7.53 -5.36
CA ASN A 26 7.93 -8.35 -6.56
C ASN A 26 6.55 -9.03 -6.55
N VAL A 27 6.04 -9.37 -5.37
CA VAL A 27 4.74 -10.06 -5.22
C VAL A 27 3.56 -9.27 -5.80
N TYR A 28 3.64 -7.94 -5.87
CA TYR A 28 2.58 -7.13 -6.47
C TYR A 28 2.55 -7.32 -7.99
N ASP A 29 3.71 -7.36 -8.63
CA ASP A 29 3.83 -7.63 -10.07
C ASP A 29 3.50 -9.10 -10.37
N ASP A 30 4.00 -10.05 -9.58
CA ASP A 30 3.68 -11.48 -9.73
C ASP A 30 2.17 -11.73 -9.63
N ALA A 31 1.47 -11.06 -8.71
CA ALA A 31 0.03 -11.19 -8.57
C ALA A 31 -0.71 -10.68 -9.81
N ASP A 32 -0.33 -9.49 -10.31
CA ASP A 32 -0.90 -8.90 -11.52
C ASP A 32 -0.68 -9.78 -12.77
N GLU A 33 0.56 -10.25 -12.98
CA GLU A 33 0.93 -11.11 -14.12
C GLU A 33 0.16 -12.45 -14.13
N ASN A 34 -0.23 -12.96 -12.96
CA ASN A 34 -1.00 -14.19 -12.82
C ASN A 34 -2.52 -13.96 -12.73
N GLY A 35 -2.99 -12.71 -12.77
CA GLY A 35 -4.41 -12.37 -12.61
C GLY A 35 -4.96 -12.69 -11.22
N LEU A 36 -4.10 -12.64 -10.20
CA LEU A 36 -4.39 -12.95 -8.81
C LEU A 36 -4.31 -11.68 -7.96
N SER A 37 -4.93 -11.73 -6.78
CA SER A 37 -4.65 -10.76 -5.72
C SER A 37 -3.42 -11.17 -4.91
N VAL A 38 -2.81 -10.21 -4.22
CA VAL A 38 -1.73 -10.49 -3.26
C VAL A 38 -2.14 -11.48 -2.16
N PHE A 39 -3.44 -11.62 -1.88
CA PHE A 39 -3.94 -12.58 -0.88
C PHE A 39 -3.90 -14.03 -1.38
N GLU A 40 -3.99 -14.22 -2.70
CA GLU A 40 -3.93 -15.52 -3.36
C GLU A 40 -2.48 -15.94 -3.63
N VAL A 41 -1.56 -14.97 -3.70
CA VAL A 41 -0.12 -15.22 -3.78
C VAL A 41 0.47 -15.41 -2.37
N ASN A 42 0.78 -16.65 -1.99
CA ASN A 42 1.24 -17.01 -0.64
C ASN A 42 2.75 -16.81 -0.39
N SER A 43 3.42 -15.92 -1.14
CA SER A 43 4.87 -15.75 -1.07
C SER A 43 5.34 -14.63 -0.13
N ASP A 44 4.55 -13.56 0.08
CA ASP A 44 4.95 -12.42 0.92
C ASP A 44 3.82 -11.95 1.87
N PRO A 45 3.85 -12.36 3.15
CA PRO A 45 2.83 -11.96 4.13
C PRO A 45 2.90 -10.47 4.50
N LYS A 46 4.02 -9.77 4.26
CA LYS A 46 4.11 -8.33 4.54
C LYS A 46 3.32 -7.52 3.53
N ALA A 47 3.27 -7.94 2.28
CA ALA A 47 2.45 -7.29 1.27
C ALA A 47 0.95 -7.38 1.61
N LYS A 48 0.51 -8.55 2.10
CA LYS A 48 -0.86 -8.72 2.62
C LYS A 48 -1.13 -7.75 3.78
N ALA A 49 -0.20 -7.64 4.73
CA ALA A 49 -0.33 -6.72 5.86
C ALA A 49 -0.36 -5.24 5.45
N GLU A 50 0.40 -4.84 4.42
CA GLU A 50 0.36 -3.48 3.85
C GLU A 50 -1.03 -3.17 3.26
N ILE A 51 -1.59 -4.07 2.45
CA ILE A 51 -2.93 -3.90 1.86
C ILE A 51 -4.02 -3.89 2.93
N GLU A 52 -3.94 -4.78 3.92
CA GLU A 52 -4.89 -4.77 5.05
C GLU A 52 -4.81 -3.47 5.84
N SER A 53 -3.60 -2.94 6.07
CA SER A 53 -3.42 -1.68 6.80
C SER A 53 -3.99 -0.49 6.04
N ILE A 54 -3.80 -0.43 4.72
CA ILE A 54 -4.42 0.58 3.85
C ILE A 54 -5.95 0.48 3.91
N ALA A 55 -6.50 -0.73 3.79
CA ALA A 55 -7.94 -0.94 3.82
C ALA A 55 -8.55 -0.54 5.17
N ARG A 56 -7.90 -0.89 6.29
CA ARG A 56 -8.30 -0.50 7.64
C ARG A 56 -8.27 1.00 7.84
N GLU A 57 -7.20 1.67 7.41
CA GLU A 57 -7.09 3.12 7.52
C GLU A 57 -8.16 3.83 6.67
N PHE A 58 -8.38 3.38 5.43
CA PHE A 58 -9.38 3.94 4.54
C PHE A 58 -10.81 3.76 5.06
N LEU A 59 -11.12 2.61 5.66
CA LEU A 59 -12.44 2.30 6.20
C LEU A 59 -12.64 2.82 7.64
N GLY A 60 -11.56 3.21 8.33
CA GLY A 60 -11.59 3.70 9.71
C GLY A 60 -11.87 2.61 10.76
N VAL A 61 -11.35 1.39 10.56
CA VAL A 61 -11.60 0.19 11.41
C VAL A 61 -10.34 -0.45 11.99
#